data_AF-A0AA38GWH0-F1
#
_entry.id   AF-A0AA38GWH0-F1
#
_cell.length_a   1.000
_cell.length_b   1.000
_cell.length_c   1.000
_cell.angle_alpha   90.00
_cell.angle_beta   90.00
_cell.angle_gamma   90.00
#
_symmetry.space_group_name_H-M   'P 1'
#
loop_
_entity.id
_entity.type
_entity.pdbx_description
1 polymer ?
#
loop_
_entity_poly.entity_id
_entity_poly.type
_entity_poly.pdbx_seq_one_letter_code
_entity_poly.pdbx_strand_id
1 'polypeptide(L)'
;MSEVFEGYERCYYELSANLSRKCTSVPLLNGVQKKQKLSEIQAGVEEAEALIRKMDLEVRSLQPSLKANLLAKLREYKSDLNNLKREVKKSSSANDSLAARDELLESGMGDTTMASTDQRGRLLTSTERLNHSSDRIKDNRRTLLETEDLGVSILQDLHQQRQSLLHTHDTLHGVDDNIGYLLRPVRFYFFGLLSIFQDLLYLRNYDRAFVLWRLCVKVVLGGLCPSVKTHTILNLDVASGSIPDSITLKTITFSTTSTNSFF
;
A
#
# COMPACT_ATOMS: atom_id res chain seq x y z
N MET A 1 1.39 -8.87 12.30
CA MET A 1 1.29 -7.52 12.89
C MET A 1 2.39 -7.41 13.94
N SER A 2 3.03 -6.25 14.10
CA SER A 2 4.09 -6.08 15.11
C SER A 2 3.46 -5.89 16.48
N GLU A 3 3.86 -6.67 17.49
CA GLU A 3 3.38 -6.54 18.87
C GLU A 3 3.58 -5.12 19.43
N VAL A 4 4.66 -4.46 19.01
CA VAL A 4 4.99 -3.08 19.42
C VAL A 4 3.96 -2.09 18.87
N PHE A 5 3.55 -2.26 17.62
CA PHE A 5 2.52 -1.42 17.00
C PHE A 5 1.18 -1.58 17.71
N GLU A 6 0.76 -2.82 18.01
CA GLU A 6 -0.50 -3.09 18.72
C GLU A 6 -0.48 -2.52 20.15
N GLY A 7 0.67 -2.52 20.82
CA GLY A 7 0.85 -1.86 22.11
C GLY A 7 0.61 -0.35 22.03
N TYR A 8 1.20 0.31 21.03
CA TYR A 8 0.97 1.75 20.81
C TYR A 8 -0.46 2.07 20.36
N GLU A 9 -1.09 1.21 19.56
CA GLU A 9 -2.49 1.33 19.14
C GLU A 9 -3.41 1.27 20.37
N ARG A 10 -3.18 0.34 21.30
CA ARG A 10 -3.95 0.24 22.55
C ARG A 10 -3.81 1.49 23.42
N CYS A 11 -2.57 1.98 23.62
CA CYS A 11 -2.34 3.21 24.37
C CYS A 11 -3.01 4.43 23.71
N TYR A 12 -3.00 4.50 22.38
CA TYR A 12 -3.68 5.57 21.64
C TYR A 12 -5.20 5.51 21.85
N TYR A 13 -5.82 4.34 21.79
CA TYR A 13 -7.25 4.18 22.03
C TYR A 13 -7.66 4.60 23.45
N GLU A 14 -6.90 4.18 24.46
CA GLU A 14 -7.16 4.56 25.85
C GLU A 14 -7.03 6.08 26.07
N LEU A 15 -5.97 6.67 25.52
CA LEU A 15 -5.73 8.11 25.62
C LEU A 15 -6.79 8.92 24.87
N SER A 16 -7.16 8.50 23.65
CA SER A 16 -8.23 9.15 22.87
C SER A 16 -9.58 9.08 23.58
N ALA A 17 -9.93 7.93 24.17
CA ALA A 17 -11.15 7.79 24.96
C ALA A 17 -11.12 8.64 26.25
N ASN A 18 -9.95 8.79 26.89
CA ASN A 18 -9.78 9.69 28.02
C ASN A 18 -9.97 11.16 27.60
N LEU A 19 -9.33 11.58 26.50
CA LEU A 19 -9.43 12.94 25.97
C LEU A 19 -10.85 13.29 25.53
N SER A 20 -11.54 12.38 24.85
CA SER A 20 -12.94 12.58 24.44
C SER A 20 -13.86 12.80 25.65
N ARG A 21 -13.73 11.99 26.71
CA ARG A 21 -14.48 12.18 27.97
C ARG A 21 -14.17 13.52 28.63
N LYS A 22 -12.89 13.90 28.68
CA LYS A 22 -12.47 15.21 29.22
C LYS A 22 -13.00 16.36 28.36
N CYS A 23 -13.02 16.23 27.05
CA CYS A 23 -13.53 17.25 26.14
C CYS A 23 -15.04 17.47 26.30
N THR A 24 -15.81 16.40 26.55
CA THR A 24 -17.25 16.48 26.86
C THR A 24 -17.55 17.15 28.20
N SER A 25 -16.63 17.09 29.18
CA SER A 25 -16.82 17.74 30.48
C SER A 25 -16.37 19.20 30.53
N VAL A 26 -15.50 19.64 29.61
CA VAL A 26 -15.03 21.04 29.52
C VAL A 26 -16.15 22.09 29.45
N PRO A 27 -17.25 21.90 28.68
CA PRO A 27 -18.35 22.86 28.63
C PRO A 27 -19.10 23.03 29.96
N LEU A 28 -19.00 22.06 30.88
CA LEU A 28 -19.70 22.05 32.17
C LEU A 28 -18.90 22.75 33.29
N LEU A 29 -17.66 23.15 33.01
CA LEU A 29 -16.74 23.72 33.99
C LEU A 29 -16.57 25.23 33.81
N ASN A 30 -16.37 25.95 34.91
CA ASN A 30 -16.24 27.41 34.92
C ASN A 30 -14.79 27.88 35.00
N GLY A 31 -14.49 29.02 34.35
CA GLY A 31 -13.28 29.84 34.49
C GLY A 31 -11.97 29.09 34.71
N VAL A 32 -11.48 29.10 35.95
CA VAL A 32 -10.17 28.56 36.35
C VAL A 32 -10.09 27.04 36.17
N GLN A 33 -11.14 26.30 36.55
CA GLN A 33 -11.18 24.85 36.42
C GLN A 33 -11.23 24.43 34.94
N LYS A 34 -11.95 25.19 34.11
CA LYS A 34 -12.00 24.99 32.66
C LYS A 34 -10.62 25.22 32.02
N LYS A 35 -9.91 26.28 32.40
CA LYS A 35 -8.55 26.59 31.90
C LYS A 35 -7.55 25.49 32.26
N GLN A 36 -7.58 24.99 33.50
CA GLN A 36 -6.73 23.88 33.93
C GLN A 36 -7.04 22.60 33.14
N LYS A 37 -8.32 22.24 32.97
CA LYS A 37 -8.73 21.05 32.21
C LYS A 37 -8.40 21.17 30.72
N LEU A 38 -8.52 22.35 30.13
CA LEU A 38 -8.08 22.59 28.76
C LEU A 38 -6.57 22.39 28.60
N SER A 39 -5.76 22.82 29.58
CA SER A 39 -4.31 22.56 29.57
C SER A 39 -3.98 21.07 29.71
N GLU A 40 -4.69 20.33 30.57
CA GLU A 40 -4.54 18.88 30.69
C GLU A 40 -4.92 18.14 29.39
N ILE A 41 -5.98 18.59 28.71
CA ILE A 41 -6.41 18.02 27.43
C ILE A 41 -5.39 18.34 26.34
N GLN A 42 -4.87 19.56 26.31
CA GLN A 42 -3.83 19.98 25.35
C GLN A 42 -2.56 19.13 25.51
N ALA A 43 -2.12 18.89 26.74
CA ALA A 43 -0.98 18.01 27.02
C ALA A 43 -1.24 16.55 26.56
N GLY A 44 -2.43 16.01 26.82
CA GLY A 44 -2.77 14.67 26.35
C GLY A 44 -2.95 14.57 24.84
N VAL A 45 -3.39 15.64 24.16
CA VAL A 45 -3.41 15.72 22.69
C VAL A 45 -1.99 15.64 22.12
N GLU A 46 -1.02 16.31 22.74
CA GLU A 46 0.40 16.25 22.34
C GLU A 46 1.01 14.85 22.58
N GLU A 47 0.62 14.19 23.67
CA GLU A 47 1.00 12.79 23.95
C GLU A 47 0.41 11.83 22.91
N ALA A 48 -0.85 12.02 22.51
CA ALA A 48 -1.47 11.22 21.45
C ALA A 48 -0.78 11.46 20.08
N GLU A 49 -0.41 12.71 19.77
CA GLU A 49 0.40 13.03 18.58
C GLU A 49 1.78 12.36 18.63
N ALA A 50 2.40 12.23 19.81
CA ALA A 50 3.67 11.52 19.99
C ALA A 50 3.52 10.00 19.80
N LEU A 51 2.42 9.39 20.27
CA LEU A 51 2.09 7.99 20.02
C LEU A 51 1.91 7.71 18.52
N ILE A 52 1.19 8.58 17.80
CA ILE A 52 1.06 8.47 16.33
C ILE A 52 2.42 8.54 15.64
N ARG A 53 3.33 9.42 16.09
CA ARG A 53 4.69 9.49 15.53
C ARG A 53 5.48 8.20 15.78
N LYS A 54 5.37 7.59 16.96
CA LYS A 54 5.98 6.29 17.25
C LYS A 54 5.43 5.18 16.35
N MET A 55 4.12 5.14 16.15
CA MET A 55 3.47 4.20 15.22
C MET A 55 3.92 4.43 13.76
N ASP A 56 4.12 5.68 13.31
CA ASP A 56 4.64 6.00 11.97
C ASP A 56 6.05 5.44 11.75
N LEU A 57 6.92 5.52 12.76
CA LEU A 57 8.28 4.96 12.72
C LEU A 57 8.26 3.43 12.64
N GLU A 58 7.39 2.77 13.42
CA GLU A 58 7.21 1.32 13.35
C GLU A 58 6.64 0.87 11.99
N VAL A 59 5.73 1.64 11.39
CA VAL A 59 5.20 1.30 10.06
C VAL A 59 6.26 1.46 8.96
N ARG A 60 7.24 2.34 9.14
CA ARG A 60 8.35 2.50 8.18
C ARG A 60 9.29 1.29 8.17
N SER A 61 9.47 0.60 9.30
CA SER A 61 10.34 -0.57 9.43
C SER A 61 9.68 -1.89 8.96
N LEU A 62 8.37 -1.89 8.69
CA LEU A 62 7.60 -3.07 8.28
C LEU A 62 7.64 -3.36 6.77
N GLN A 63 7.34 -4.61 6.41
CA GLN A 63 7.26 -5.09 5.02
C GLN A 63 6.18 -4.35 4.18
N PRO A 64 6.39 -4.18 2.85
CA PRO A 64 5.51 -3.38 1.98
C PRO A 64 4.05 -3.84 1.94
N SER A 65 3.79 -5.15 2.08
CA SER A 65 2.45 -5.75 2.02
C SER A 65 1.53 -5.32 3.17
N LEU A 66 2.08 -5.12 4.38
CA LEU A 66 1.33 -4.69 5.57
C LEU A 66 1.29 -3.16 5.71
N LYS A 67 2.22 -2.47 5.05
CA LYS A 67 2.43 -1.02 5.17
C LYS A 67 1.25 -0.19 4.65
N ALA A 68 0.63 -0.59 3.54
CA ALA A 68 -0.47 0.16 2.92
C ALA A 68 -1.69 0.28 3.86
N ASN A 69 -2.10 -0.83 4.50
CA ASN A 69 -3.24 -0.84 5.42
C ASN A 69 -2.96 -0.06 6.71
N LEU A 70 -1.74 -0.15 7.25
CA LEU A 70 -1.36 0.57 8.48
C LEU A 70 -1.21 2.08 8.24
N LEU A 71 -0.71 2.49 7.07
CA LEU A 71 -0.64 3.90 6.70
C LEU A 71 -2.04 4.51 6.50
N ALA A 72 -3.02 3.74 5.99
CA ALA A 72 -4.40 4.20 5.90
C ALA A 72 -4.99 4.47 7.29
N LYS A 73 -4.84 3.53 8.23
CA LYS A 73 -5.24 3.72 9.63
C LYS A 73 -4.55 4.92 10.29
N LEU A 74 -3.25 5.12 10.05
CA LEU A 74 -2.52 6.27 10.59
C LEU A 74 -3.05 7.61 10.07
N ARG A 75 -3.52 7.68 8.82
CA ARG A 75 -4.17 8.90 8.29
C ARG A 75 -5.50 9.16 8.99
N GLU A 76 -6.28 8.11 9.26
CA GLU A 76 -7.53 8.20 10.00
C GLU A 76 -7.28 8.71 11.43
N TYR A 77 -6.34 8.11 12.17
CA TYR A 77 -5.96 8.57 13.51
C TYR A 77 -5.47 10.03 13.51
N LYS A 78 -4.66 10.43 12.53
CA LYS A 78 -4.23 11.84 12.37
C LYS A 78 -5.42 12.77 12.11
N SER A 79 -6.42 12.33 11.36
CA SER A 79 -7.64 13.10 11.08
C SER A 79 -8.49 13.27 12.35
N ASP A 80 -8.71 12.19 13.10
CA ASP A 80 -9.49 12.21 14.34
C ASP A 80 -8.86 13.12 15.39
N LEU A 81 -7.54 13.05 15.55
CA LEU A 81 -6.81 13.93 16.47
C LEU A 81 -6.93 15.41 16.06
N ASN A 82 -6.90 15.70 14.75
CA ASN A 82 -7.12 17.05 14.25
C ASN A 82 -8.54 17.56 14.51
N ASN A 83 -9.55 16.71 14.44
CA ASN A 83 -10.92 17.06 14.80
C ASN A 83 -11.02 17.38 16.29
N LEU A 84 -10.45 16.54 17.15
CA LEU A 84 -10.40 16.76 18.59
C LEU A 84 -9.69 18.08 18.95
N LYS A 85 -8.58 18.39 18.27
CA LYS A 85 -7.84 19.66 18.43
C LYS A 85 -8.67 20.88 18.06
N ARG A 86 -9.54 20.79 17.05
CA ARG A 86 -10.48 21.87 16.68
C ARG A 86 -11.54 22.08 17.76
N GLU A 87 -12.10 21.00 18.31
CA GLU A 87 -13.10 21.09 19.39
C GLU A 87 -12.52 21.70 20.67
N VAL A 88 -11.28 21.38 21.02
CA VAL A 88 -10.55 21.99 22.14
C VAL A 88 -10.33 23.50 21.91
N LYS A 89 -9.89 23.90 20.71
CA LYS A 89 -9.73 25.31 20.34
C LYS A 89 -11.05 26.09 20.35
N LYS A 90 -12.13 25.49 19.86
CA LYS A 90 -13.48 26.08 19.90
C LYS A 90 -13.94 26.30 21.34
N SER A 91 -13.70 25.32 22.21
CA SER A 91 -14.03 25.38 23.64
C SER A 91 -13.21 26.42 24.42
N SER A 92 -11.96 26.67 23.98
CA SER A 92 -11.10 27.74 24.50
C SER A 92 -11.55 29.13 24.05
N SER A 93 -11.79 29.34 22.74
CA SER A 93 -12.18 30.64 22.18
C SER A 93 -13.57 31.14 22.63
N ALA A 94 -14.51 30.23 22.91
CA ALA A 94 -15.78 30.60 23.54
C ALA A 94 -15.58 31.28 24.92
N ASN A 95 -14.48 30.98 25.62
CA ASN A 95 -14.13 31.61 26.89
C ASN A 95 -13.59 33.03 26.70
N ASP A 96 -12.77 33.26 25.67
CA ASP A 96 -12.21 34.59 25.38
C ASP A 96 -13.31 35.61 25.07
N SER A 97 -14.39 35.18 24.39
CA SER A 97 -15.54 36.06 24.11
C SER A 97 -16.39 36.42 25.34
N LEU A 98 -16.41 35.54 26.36
CA LEU A 98 -17.14 35.76 27.60
C LEU A 98 -16.29 36.56 28.60
N ALA A 99 -14.99 36.23 28.72
CA ALA A 99 -14.05 36.99 29.52
C ALA A 99 -13.87 38.43 29.01
N ALA A 100 -13.79 38.64 27.69
CA ALA A 100 -13.73 39.98 27.11
C ALA A 100 -15.03 40.79 27.31
N ARG A 101 -16.19 40.12 27.45
CA ARG A 101 -17.46 40.79 27.79
C ARG A 101 -17.56 41.18 29.26
N ASP A 102 -16.97 40.37 30.15
CA ASP A 102 -16.97 40.63 31.60
C ASP A 102 -16.01 41.78 31.95
N GLU A 103 -14.80 41.79 31.35
CA GLU A 103 -13.81 42.87 31.53
C GLU A 103 -14.31 44.23 30.98
N LEU A 104 -15.12 44.22 29.91
CA LEU A 104 -15.73 45.44 29.36
C LEU A 104 -16.82 46.05 30.27
N LEU A 105 -17.43 45.28 31.16
CA LEU A 105 -18.44 45.78 32.11
C LEU A 105 -17.81 46.31 33.41
N GLU A 106 -16.61 45.83 33.78
CA GLU A 106 -15.89 46.27 34.98
C GLU A 106 -15.06 47.55 34.75
N SER A 107 -14.66 47.85 33.51
CA SER A 107 -13.87 49.04 33.14
C SER A 107 -14.63 50.38 33.18
N GLY A 108 -15.91 50.41 33.60
CA GLY A 108 -16.77 51.60 33.53
C GLY A 108 -16.59 52.68 34.61
N MET A 109 -15.70 52.50 35.60
CA MET A 109 -15.63 53.38 36.79
C MET A 109 -14.24 53.99 37.09
N GLY A 110 -13.22 53.77 36.24
CA GLY A 110 -11.82 54.12 36.53
C GLY A 110 -11.32 55.38 35.83
N ASP A 111 -11.44 56.50 36.54
CA ASP A 111 -11.05 57.88 36.24
C ASP A 111 -9.71 58.09 35.46
N THR A 112 -9.81 58.87 34.38
CA THR A 112 -8.86 59.64 33.54
C THR A 112 -7.33 59.44 33.56
N THR A 113 -6.69 59.00 34.65
CA THR A 113 -5.26 58.64 34.70
C THR A 113 -4.99 57.21 34.22
N MET A 114 -5.98 56.32 34.34
CA MET A 114 -5.95 54.99 33.71
C MET A 114 -5.99 55.06 32.19
N ALA A 115 -6.66 56.06 31.60
CA ALA A 115 -6.79 56.18 30.14
C ALA A 115 -5.43 56.36 29.42
N SER A 116 -4.48 57.08 30.05
CA SER A 116 -3.11 57.27 29.50
C SER A 116 -2.27 55.99 29.62
N THR A 117 -2.37 55.30 30.76
CA THR A 117 -1.67 54.04 31.00
C THR A 117 -2.25 52.90 30.15
N ASP A 118 -3.57 52.90 29.94
CA ASP A 118 -4.31 52.01 29.05
C ASP A 118 -3.94 52.25 27.58
N GLN A 119 -3.83 53.50 27.13
CA GLN A 119 -3.32 53.79 25.77
C GLN A 119 -1.91 53.24 25.56
N ARG A 120 -1.00 53.42 26.54
CA ARG A 120 0.36 52.85 26.48
C ARG A 120 0.35 51.32 26.52
N GLY A 121 -0.49 50.72 27.35
CA GLY A 121 -0.70 49.27 27.41
C GLY A 121 -1.21 48.72 26.08
N ARG A 122 -2.21 49.36 25.48
CA ARG A 122 -2.76 49.00 24.16
C ARG A 122 -1.71 49.10 23.05
N LEU A 123 -0.87 50.13 23.07
CA LEU A 123 0.24 50.26 22.11
C LEU A 123 1.30 49.18 22.30
N LEU A 124 1.65 48.84 23.54
CA LEU A 124 2.58 47.74 23.84
C LEU A 124 2.00 46.39 23.39
N THR A 125 0.74 46.11 23.70
CA THR A 125 0.05 44.89 23.23
C THR A 125 -0.05 44.85 21.72
N SER A 126 -0.31 45.98 21.05
CA SER A 126 -0.32 46.06 19.59
C SER A 126 1.07 45.79 19.00
N THR A 127 2.12 46.34 19.62
CA THR A 127 3.52 46.12 19.22
C THR A 127 3.95 44.67 19.45
N GLU A 128 3.55 44.05 20.57
CA GLU A 128 3.84 42.66 20.87
C GLU A 128 3.11 41.71 19.91
N ARG A 129 1.85 42.01 19.56
CA ARG A 129 1.13 41.27 18.52
C ARG A 129 1.80 41.40 17.15
N LEU A 130 2.31 42.59 16.81
CA LEU A 130 3.06 42.79 15.57
C LEU A 130 4.40 42.04 15.57
N ASN A 131 5.16 42.10 16.66
CA ASN A 131 6.40 41.34 16.80
C ASN A 131 6.14 39.84 16.70
N HIS A 132 5.13 39.34 17.40
CA HIS A 132 4.74 37.93 17.31
C HIS A 132 4.30 37.54 15.89
N SER A 133 3.55 38.39 15.19
CA SER A 133 3.22 38.17 13.78
C SER A 133 4.46 38.18 12.88
N SER A 134 5.43 39.06 13.15
CA SER A 134 6.69 39.16 12.41
C SER A 134 7.53 37.91 12.58
N ASP A 135 7.64 37.40 13.80
CA ASP A 135 8.35 36.16 14.09
C ASP A 135 7.66 34.96 13.44
N ARG A 136 6.32 34.89 13.51
CA ARG A 136 5.55 33.88 12.76
C ARG A 136 5.77 33.96 11.26
N ILE A 137 5.90 35.15 10.68
CA ILE A 137 6.20 35.31 9.24
C ILE A 137 7.62 34.80 8.92
N LYS A 138 8.61 35.08 9.78
CA LYS A 138 9.97 34.56 9.61
C LYS A 138 10.01 33.03 9.71
N ASP A 139 9.31 32.46 10.69
CA ASP A 139 9.20 31.00 10.87
C ASP A 139 8.48 30.34 9.70
N ASN A 140 7.39 30.95 9.22
CA ASN A 140 6.68 30.48 8.03
C ASN A 140 7.59 30.52 6.79
N ARG A 141 8.37 31.61 6.62
CA ARG A 141 9.32 31.74 5.51
C ARG A 141 10.41 30.68 5.58
N ARG A 142 10.94 30.41 6.77
CA ARG A 142 11.92 29.34 6.98
C ARG A 142 11.33 27.98 6.62
N THR A 143 10.15 27.66 7.16
CA THR A 143 9.45 26.41 6.85
C THR A 143 9.16 26.30 5.34
N LEU A 144 8.80 27.39 4.67
CA LEU A 144 8.55 27.40 3.23
C LEU A 144 9.82 27.05 2.43
N LEU A 145 10.97 27.62 2.79
CA LEU A 145 12.25 27.28 2.17
C LEU A 145 12.63 25.82 2.41
N GLU A 146 12.42 25.31 3.62
CA GLU A 146 12.63 23.89 3.93
C GLU A 146 11.69 22.98 3.10
N THR A 147 10.45 23.41 2.83
CA THR A 147 9.52 22.67 1.95
C THR A 147 9.86 22.77 0.47
N GLU A 148 10.47 23.87 0.02
CA GLU A 148 10.97 24.03 -1.35
C GLU A 148 12.12 23.06 -1.60
N ASP A 149 13.08 22.98 -0.68
CA ASP A 149 14.22 22.07 -0.76
C ASP A 149 13.77 20.59 -0.76
N LEU A 150 12.79 20.25 0.09
CA LEU A 150 12.15 18.94 0.06
C LEU A 150 11.45 18.67 -1.28
N GLY A 151 10.80 19.67 -1.86
CA GLY A 151 10.16 19.58 -3.17
C GLY A 151 11.17 19.29 -4.30
N VAL A 152 12.34 19.93 -4.26
CA VAL A 152 13.44 19.66 -5.20
C VAL A 152 13.94 18.22 -5.06
N SER A 153 14.12 17.74 -3.83
CA SER A 153 14.53 16.35 -3.56
C SER A 153 13.52 15.34 -4.11
N ILE A 154 12.22 15.56 -3.90
CA ILE A 154 11.15 14.69 -4.46
C ILE A 154 11.19 14.68 -5.99
N LEU A 155 11.38 15.84 -6.63
CA LEU A 155 11.49 15.92 -8.09
C LEU A 155 12.70 15.16 -8.62
N GLN A 156 13.84 15.23 -7.92
CA GLN A 156 15.04 14.48 -8.26
C GLN A 156 14.81 12.97 -8.13
N ASP A 157 14.17 12.52 -7.05
CA ASP A 157 13.82 11.11 -6.84
C ASP A 157 12.85 10.60 -7.92
N LEU A 158 11.81 11.37 -8.25
CA LEU A 158 10.89 11.04 -9.34
C LEU A 158 11.60 10.94 -10.70
N HIS A 159 12.57 11.83 -10.94
CA HIS A 159 13.39 11.76 -12.14
C HIS A 159 14.23 10.47 -12.16
N GLN A 160 14.89 10.12 -11.06
CA GLN A 160 15.65 8.87 -10.95
C GLN A 160 14.75 7.63 -11.12
N GLN A 161 13.57 7.62 -10.52
CA GLN A 161 12.59 6.54 -10.70
C GLN A 161 12.15 6.40 -12.15
N ARG A 162 11.92 7.51 -12.86
CA ARG A 162 11.62 7.49 -14.29
C ARG A 162 12.76 6.89 -15.09
N GLN A 163 14.01 7.26 -14.81
CA GLN A 163 15.17 6.70 -15.50
C GLN A 163 15.32 5.20 -15.24
N SER A 164 15.11 4.76 -14.00
CA SER A 164 15.09 3.34 -13.66
C SER A 164 13.99 2.59 -14.42
N LEU A 165 12.78 3.16 -14.50
CA LEU A 165 11.67 2.55 -15.25
C LEU A 165 11.99 2.45 -16.74
N LEU A 166 12.55 3.50 -17.35
CA LEU A 166 12.99 3.46 -18.75
C LEU A 166 14.05 2.40 -18.97
N HIS A 167 15.04 2.29 -18.07
CA HIS A 167 16.05 1.23 -18.16
C HIS A 167 15.45 -0.17 -18.02
N THR A 168 14.49 -0.38 -17.11
CA THR A 168 13.79 -1.67 -17.00
C THR A 168 12.94 -1.97 -18.24
N HIS A 169 12.37 -0.94 -18.85
CA HIS A 169 11.58 -1.08 -20.07
C HIS A 169 12.46 -1.45 -21.27
N ASP A 170 13.60 -0.78 -21.43
CA ASP A 170 14.57 -1.07 -22.50
C ASP A 170 15.18 -2.47 -22.33
N THR A 171 15.51 -2.87 -21.11
CA THR A 171 15.98 -4.24 -20.82
C THR A 171 14.90 -5.29 -21.07
N LEU A 172 13.63 -5.03 -20.73
CA LEU A 172 12.52 -5.93 -21.02
C LEU A 172 12.28 -6.04 -22.53
N HIS A 173 12.31 -4.93 -23.27
CA HIS A 173 12.25 -4.95 -24.74
C HIS A 173 13.39 -5.77 -25.36
N GLY A 174 14.62 -5.61 -24.86
CA GLY A 174 15.74 -6.44 -25.31
C GLY A 174 15.53 -7.93 -25.02
N VAL A 175 14.91 -8.26 -23.89
CA VAL A 175 14.53 -9.65 -23.57
C VAL A 175 13.39 -10.15 -24.49
N ASP A 176 12.39 -9.33 -24.77
CA ASP A 176 11.28 -9.66 -25.69
C ASP A 176 11.77 -9.87 -27.12
N ASP A 177 12.70 -9.03 -27.60
CA ASP A 177 13.36 -9.21 -28.89
C ASP A 177 14.12 -10.54 -28.93
N ASN A 178 14.91 -10.85 -27.89
CA ASN A 178 15.63 -12.12 -27.75
C ASN A 178 14.70 -13.34 -27.73
N ILE A 179 13.56 -13.22 -27.04
CA ILE A 179 12.49 -14.22 -27.04
C ILE A 179 11.89 -14.35 -28.45
N GLY A 180 11.67 -13.24 -29.16
CA GLY A 180 11.21 -13.21 -30.54
C GLY A 180 12.14 -13.97 -31.50
N TYR A 181 13.47 -13.80 -31.37
CA TYR A 181 14.45 -14.56 -32.15
C TYR A 181 14.40 -16.07 -31.85
N LEU A 182 14.14 -16.46 -30.60
CA LEU A 182 14.03 -17.87 -30.19
C LEU A 182 12.70 -18.52 -30.64
N LEU A 183 11.59 -17.78 -30.64
CA LEU A 183 10.27 -18.30 -31.05
C LEU A 183 10.03 -18.26 -32.56
N ARG A 184 10.73 -17.42 -33.32
CA ARG A 184 10.65 -17.39 -34.79
C ARG A 184 10.88 -18.75 -35.46
N PRO A 185 11.95 -19.51 -35.15
CA PRO A 185 12.15 -20.83 -35.75
C PRO A 185 11.04 -21.80 -35.34
N VAL A 186 10.64 -21.82 -34.07
CA VAL A 186 9.55 -22.70 -33.57
C VAL A 186 8.24 -22.44 -34.33
N ARG A 187 7.89 -21.17 -34.55
CA ARG A 187 6.72 -20.77 -35.33
C ARG A 187 6.86 -21.19 -36.79
N PHE A 188 8.04 -21.02 -37.40
CA PHE A 188 8.32 -21.51 -38.76
C PHE A 188 8.15 -23.03 -38.89
N TYR A 189 8.70 -23.82 -37.97
CA TYR A 189 8.55 -25.28 -37.96
C TYR A 189 7.09 -25.69 -37.74
N PHE A 190 6.36 -25.00 -36.87
CA PHE A 190 4.94 -25.29 -36.62
C PHE A 190 4.06 -25.00 -37.84
N PHE A 191 4.23 -23.86 -38.51
CA PHE A 191 3.50 -23.53 -39.74
C PHE A 191 3.91 -24.44 -40.91
N GLY A 192 5.19 -24.81 -41.01
CA GLY A 192 5.66 -25.78 -42.00
C GLY A 192 5.04 -27.16 -41.81
N LEU A 193 5.01 -27.66 -40.56
CA LEU A 193 4.34 -28.91 -40.21
C LEU A 193 2.84 -28.85 -40.51
N LEU A 194 2.18 -27.72 -40.23
CA LEU A 194 0.76 -27.52 -40.53
C LEU A 194 0.48 -27.57 -42.04
N SER A 195 1.35 -26.99 -42.86
CA SER A 195 1.24 -27.04 -44.33
C SER A 195 1.39 -28.47 -44.86
N ILE A 196 2.43 -29.19 -44.41
CA ILE A 196 2.66 -30.59 -44.80
C ILE A 196 1.45 -31.46 -44.42
N PHE A 197 0.83 -31.15 -43.28
CA PHE A 197 -0.35 -31.83 -42.82
C PHE A 197 -1.62 -31.51 -43.62
N GLN A 198 -1.79 -30.25 -44.03
CA GLN A 198 -2.86 -29.83 -44.93
C GLN A 198 -2.74 -30.54 -46.28
N ASP A 199 -1.51 -30.66 -46.81
CA ASP A 199 -1.20 -31.35 -48.06
C ASP A 199 -1.42 -32.88 -47.94
N LEU A 200 -1.09 -33.48 -46.79
CA LEU A 200 -1.38 -34.89 -46.48
C LEU A 200 -2.87 -35.19 -46.34
N LEU A 201 -3.65 -34.26 -45.78
CA LEU A 201 -5.12 -34.37 -45.71
C LEU A 201 -5.78 -34.30 -47.09
N TYR A 202 -5.14 -33.65 -48.07
CA TYR A 202 -5.66 -33.52 -49.43
C TYR A 202 -5.43 -34.79 -50.29
N LEU A 203 -4.40 -35.60 -50.01
CA LEU A 203 -4.01 -36.73 -50.88
C LEU A 203 -4.44 -38.14 -50.44
N ARG A 204 -5.00 -38.41 -49.23
CA ARG A 204 -5.38 -39.80 -48.89
C ARG A 204 -6.39 -39.97 -47.75
N ASN A 205 -7.46 -40.73 -48.05
CA ASN A 205 -8.38 -41.45 -47.15
C ASN A 205 -8.37 -41.03 -45.66
N TYR A 206 -9.43 -40.31 -45.28
CA TYR A 206 -9.66 -39.58 -44.03
C TYR A 206 -9.43 -40.37 -42.72
N ASP A 207 -9.61 -41.69 -42.68
CA ASP A 207 -9.56 -42.43 -41.39
C ASP A 207 -8.15 -42.73 -40.86
N ARG A 208 -7.18 -43.02 -41.73
CA ARG A 208 -5.83 -43.40 -41.28
C ARG A 208 -4.94 -42.18 -41.02
N ALA A 209 -5.17 -41.07 -41.74
CA ALA A 209 -4.43 -39.82 -41.57
C ALA A 209 -4.71 -39.17 -40.20
N PHE A 210 -5.95 -39.28 -39.69
CA PHE A 210 -6.32 -38.71 -38.39
C PHE A 210 -5.66 -39.45 -37.21
N VAL A 211 -5.53 -40.78 -37.29
CA VAL A 211 -4.85 -41.60 -36.28
C VAL A 211 -3.35 -41.31 -36.26
N LEU A 212 -2.73 -41.21 -37.44
CA LEU A 212 -1.32 -40.83 -37.58
C LEU A 212 -1.06 -39.39 -37.12
N TRP A 213 -1.96 -38.44 -37.41
CA TRP A 213 -1.90 -37.09 -36.85
C TRP A 213 -1.88 -37.13 -35.32
N ARG A 214 -2.84 -37.82 -34.72
CA ARG A 214 -2.97 -37.90 -33.27
C ARG A 214 -1.76 -38.56 -32.61
N LEU A 215 -1.17 -39.55 -33.28
CA LEU A 215 0.05 -40.22 -32.83
C LEU A 215 1.27 -39.30 -32.96
N CYS A 216 1.46 -38.62 -34.09
CA CYS A 216 2.55 -37.67 -34.32
C CYS A 216 2.47 -36.49 -33.35
N VAL A 217 1.29 -35.90 -33.12
CA VAL A 217 1.12 -34.81 -32.16
C VAL A 217 1.39 -35.28 -30.74
N LYS A 218 0.99 -36.51 -30.36
CA LYS A 218 1.34 -37.09 -29.04
C LYS A 218 2.84 -37.32 -28.86
N VAL A 219 3.53 -37.80 -29.89
CA VAL A 219 4.98 -38.04 -29.86
C VAL A 219 5.74 -36.71 -29.79
N VAL A 220 5.32 -35.71 -30.57
CA VAL A 220 5.97 -34.40 -30.60
C VAL A 220 5.68 -33.58 -29.32
N LEU A 221 4.45 -33.54 -28.81
CA LEU A 221 4.18 -32.90 -27.50
C LEU A 221 4.79 -33.68 -26.33
N GLY A 222 4.87 -35.01 -26.41
CA GLY A 222 5.53 -35.84 -25.40
C GLY A 222 7.05 -35.65 -25.34
N GLY A 223 7.68 -35.26 -26.44
CA GLY A 223 9.12 -35.00 -26.53
C GLY A 223 9.58 -33.64 -25.98
N LEU A 224 8.66 -32.69 -25.76
CA LEU A 224 8.99 -31.32 -25.30
C LEU A 224 9.04 -31.15 -23.77
N CYS A 225 8.81 -32.21 -22.99
CA CYS A 225 9.00 -32.24 -21.54
C CYS A 225 10.18 -33.17 -21.17
N PRO A 226 11.42 -32.68 -21.03
CA PRO A 226 12.58 -33.54 -20.80
C PRO A 226 12.69 -34.09 -19.38
N SER A 227 11.76 -33.77 -18.46
CA SER A 227 11.98 -33.96 -17.02
C SER A 227 11.38 -35.22 -16.40
N VAL A 228 10.83 -36.15 -17.18
CA VAL A 228 10.35 -37.44 -16.63
C VAL A 228 10.87 -38.57 -17.51
N LYS A 229 11.93 -39.25 -17.03
CA LYS A 229 12.40 -40.52 -17.60
C LYS A 229 11.35 -41.60 -17.33
N THR A 230 10.36 -41.72 -18.20
CA THR A 230 9.54 -42.94 -18.26
C THR A 230 10.25 -43.96 -19.14
N HIS A 231 10.94 -44.93 -18.52
CA HIS A 231 11.39 -46.13 -19.23
C HIS A 231 10.15 -46.91 -19.66
N THR A 232 9.76 -46.78 -20.93
CA THR A 232 8.75 -47.66 -21.53
C THR A 232 9.47 -48.91 -22.04
N ILE A 233 9.47 -49.98 -21.22
CA ILE A 233 9.89 -51.30 -21.69
C ILE A 233 8.72 -51.90 -22.47
N LEU A 234 8.88 -52.05 -23.79
CA LEU A 234 7.97 -52.80 -24.64
C LEU A 234 8.23 -54.29 -24.45
N ASN A 235 7.51 -54.94 -23.54
CA ASN A 235 7.45 -56.40 -23.53
C ASN A 235 6.37 -56.86 -24.51
N LEU A 236 6.82 -57.49 -25.60
CA LEU A 236 5.99 -58.05 -26.64
C LEU A 236 5.75 -59.53 -26.33
N ASP A 237 4.80 -59.85 -25.45
CA ASP A 237 4.41 -61.25 -25.26
C ASP A 237 3.50 -61.69 -26.41
N VAL A 238 4.07 -62.51 -27.30
CA VAL A 238 3.34 -63.21 -28.36
C VAL A 238 2.85 -64.54 -27.80
N ALA A 239 1.63 -64.56 -27.26
CA ALA A 239 0.95 -65.81 -26.95
C ALA A 239 0.41 -66.42 -28.26
N SER A 240 1.01 -67.52 -28.70
CA SER A 240 0.51 -68.35 -29.81
C SER A 240 -0.62 -69.26 -29.33
N GLY A 241 -1.83 -69.04 -29.82
CA GLY A 241 -2.98 -69.92 -29.61
C GLY A 241 -3.89 -69.92 -30.85
N SER A 242 -4.23 -71.10 -31.33
CA SER A 242 -4.94 -71.43 -32.57
C SER A 242 -6.37 -70.89 -32.68
N ILE A 243 -6.70 -70.43 -33.89
CA ILE A 243 -8.00 -69.98 -34.46
C ILE A 243 -9.00 -71.19 -34.48
N PRO A 244 -10.35 -71.05 -34.32
CA PRO A 244 -11.15 -70.27 -35.26
C PRO A 244 -12.39 -69.49 -34.80
N ASP A 245 -12.68 -68.52 -35.68
CA ASP A 245 -13.91 -67.79 -35.96
C ASP A 245 -14.38 -66.67 -35.01
N SER A 246 -14.59 -65.51 -35.64
CA SER A 246 -15.20 -64.27 -35.15
C SER A 246 -14.28 -63.27 -34.44
N ILE A 247 -14.03 -62.17 -35.19
CA ILE A 247 -13.74 -60.79 -34.79
C ILE A 247 -13.49 -60.60 -33.28
N THR A 248 -12.22 -60.47 -32.89
CA THR A 248 -11.86 -59.96 -31.57
C THR A 248 -10.91 -58.76 -31.72
N LEU A 249 -11.42 -57.59 -31.32
CA LEU A 249 -10.62 -56.40 -31.06
C LEU A 249 -9.50 -56.78 -30.09
N LYS A 250 -8.24 -56.66 -30.52
CA LYS A 250 -7.09 -56.76 -29.60
C LYS A 250 -7.18 -55.60 -28.61
N THR A 251 -7.68 -55.88 -27.42
CA THR A 251 -7.60 -54.96 -26.28
C THR A 251 -6.14 -54.82 -25.89
N ILE A 252 -5.52 -53.70 -26.27
CA ILE A 252 -4.21 -53.31 -25.77
C ILE A 252 -4.42 -52.81 -24.33
N THR A 253 -4.20 -53.68 -23.36
CA THR A 253 -4.15 -53.26 -21.95
C THR A 253 -2.80 -52.58 -21.68
N PHE A 254 -2.84 -51.27 -21.50
CA PHE A 254 -1.70 -50.51 -20.97
C PHE A 254 -1.68 -50.65 -19.44
N SER A 255 -0.70 -51.38 -18.90
CA SER A 255 -0.38 -51.35 -17.47
C SER A 255 0.76 -50.36 -17.23
N THR A 256 0.46 -49.24 -16.59
CA THR A 256 1.47 -48.28 -16.12
C THR A 256 1.85 -48.61 -14.69
N THR A 257 2.97 -49.29 -14.48
CA THR A 257 3.58 -49.41 -13.15
C THR A 257 4.47 -48.19 -12.89
N SER A 258 3.96 -47.27 -12.06
CA SER A 258 4.72 -46.13 -11.55
C SER A 258 5.54 -46.57 -10.33
N THR A 259 6.83 -46.85 -10.50
CA THR A 259 7.75 -46.94 -9.37
C THR A 259 8.23 -45.54 -9.00
N ASN A 260 7.62 -44.94 -7.98
CA ASN A 260 8.18 -43.75 -7.32
C ASN A 260 9.40 -44.18 -6.51
N SER A 261 10.60 -43.93 -7.04
CA SER A 261 11.83 -43.92 -6.25
C SER A 261 12.23 -42.47 -5.98
N PHE A 262 11.80 -41.95 -4.83
CA PHE A 262 12.47 -40.81 -4.20
C PHE A 262 13.74 -41.36 -3.53
N PHE A 263 14.90 -40.96 -4.04
CA PHE A 263 16.09 -40.58 -3.28
C PHE A 263 17.05 -39.83 -4.20
#